data_AF-A0A0J7IPB8-F1
#
_entry.id   AF-A0A0J7IPB8-F1
#
_cell.length_a   1.000
_cell.length_b   1.000
_cell.length_c   1.000
_cell.angle_alpha   90.00
_cell.angle_beta   90.00
_cell.angle_gamma   90.00
#
_symmetry.space_group_name_H-M   'P 1'
#
loop_
_entity.id
_entity.type
_entity.pdbx_description
1 polymer ?
#
loop_
_entity_poly.entity_id
_entity_poly.type
_entity_poly.pdbx_seq_one_letter_code
_entity_poly.pdbx_strand_id
1 'polypeptide(L)'
;MRILTIVFLFQFLNLFSQDKTVQNFENAINEGYINSPTLIPIYVIENNKEKKYFLSDTETLYSAFEKELNQTNSDSLKKYILKNKSNQTFEFKNINALEIIGINRRKNINPKEIRKINKYIERKKILNGLQELQNKKKQNSRSYDQYYKQRMIIRDRILNEKEFNNDEKKLLGYLATNITTDENTISDLGNWASFENSNKIFELWNKEISIYKNKYAESEKIENELNEKFVIQPEKKFGSNYIVALFKYGVNFYVSDLNGVTYFRAIIN
;
A
#
# COMPACT_ATOMS: atom_id res chain seq x y z
N MET A 1 25.71 -14.14 36.02
CA MET A 1 24.32 -13.74 35.72
C MET A 1 24.23 -13.29 34.28
N ARG A 2 23.72 -14.14 33.37
CA ARG A 2 23.44 -13.78 31.97
C ARG A 2 22.01 -14.23 31.67
N ILE A 3 21.06 -13.32 31.86
CA ILE A 3 19.68 -13.45 31.39
C ILE A 3 19.44 -12.21 30.53
N LEU A 4 19.92 -12.22 29.29
CA LEU A 4 19.63 -11.13 28.35
C LEU A 4 19.77 -11.60 26.91
N THR A 5 19.06 -12.69 26.55
CA THR A 5 18.93 -13.08 25.13
C THR A 5 17.68 -13.94 24.84
N ILE A 6 16.57 -13.76 25.57
CA ILE A 6 15.33 -14.54 25.33
C ILE A 6 14.11 -13.67 24.98
N VAL A 7 14.17 -12.34 25.12
CA VAL A 7 12.97 -11.50 24.90
C VAL A 7 12.70 -11.19 23.41
N PHE A 8 13.71 -11.22 22.54
CA PHE A 8 13.47 -10.96 21.11
C PHE A 8 12.76 -12.12 20.41
N LEU A 9 13.03 -13.39 20.76
CA LEU A 9 12.45 -14.57 20.09
C LEU A 9 10.94 -14.77 20.34
N PHE A 10 10.40 -14.27 21.46
CA PHE A 10 9.01 -14.51 21.85
C PHE A 10 7.98 -13.72 21.02
N GLN A 11 8.32 -12.54 20.51
CA GLN A 11 7.41 -11.78 19.63
C GLN A 11 7.31 -12.40 18.22
N PHE A 12 8.36 -13.09 17.75
CA PHE A 12 8.38 -13.68 16.41
C PHE A 12 7.58 -14.98 16.28
N LEU A 13 7.46 -15.77 17.35
CA LEU A 13 6.64 -16.99 17.35
C LEU A 13 5.14 -16.69 17.38
N ASN A 14 4.73 -15.55 17.96
CA ASN A 14 3.31 -15.18 18.07
C ASN A 14 2.67 -14.87 16.70
N LEU A 15 3.39 -14.24 15.77
CA LEU A 15 2.91 -13.93 14.40
C LEU A 15 2.59 -15.18 13.56
N PHE A 16 3.26 -16.30 13.83
CA PHE A 16 3.06 -17.57 13.11
C PHE A 16 1.98 -18.47 13.72
N SER A 17 1.58 -18.23 14.98
CA SER A 17 0.73 -19.16 15.74
C SER A 17 -0.77 -18.90 15.59
N GLN A 18 -1.17 -17.70 15.20
CA GLN A 18 -2.58 -17.31 15.14
C GLN A 18 -3.06 -17.17 13.70
N ASP A 19 -4.11 -17.90 13.35
CA ASP A 19 -4.91 -17.62 12.17
C ASP A 19 -5.66 -16.30 12.40
N LYS A 20 -5.25 -15.26 11.68
CA LYS A 20 -5.83 -13.92 11.76
C LYS A 20 -6.86 -13.66 10.67
N THR A 21 -7.28 -14.67 9.91
CA THR A 21 -8.15 -14.48 8.74
C THR A 21 -9.39 -13.67 9.07
N VAL A 22 -10.07 -13.97 10.19
CA VAL A 22 -11.31 -13.26 10.59
C VAL A 22 -11.01 -11.81 10.96
N GLN A 23 -10.03 -11.57 11.83
CA GLN A 23 -9.63 -10.21 12.22
C GLN A 23 -9.16 -9.40 11.01
N ASN A 24 -8.44 -10.05 10.08
CA ASN A 24 -7.94 -9.42 8.87
C ASN A 24 -9.06 -9.04 7.92
N PHE A 25 -10.05 -9.92 7.75
CA PHE A 25 -11.26 -9.62 6.99
C PHE A 25 -12.05 -8.47 7.60
N GLU A 26 -12.25 -8.47 8.92
CA GLU A 26 -12.92 -7.37 9.61
C GLU A 26 -12.22 -6.04 9.39
N ASN A 27 -10.90 -6.00 9.58
CA ASN A 27 -10.10 -4.80 9.36
C ASN A 27 -10.18 -4.32 7.91
N ALA A 28 -10.03 -5.23 6.94
CA ALA A 28 -10.16 -4.90 5.52
C ALA A 28 -11.53 -4.28 5.20
N ILE A 29 -12.63 -4.84 5.71
CA ILE A 29 -13.98 -4.29 5.49
C ILE A 29 -14.20 -2.96 6.23
N ASN A 30 -13.56 -2.76 7.38
CA ASN A 30 -13.68 -1.54 8.17
C ASN A 30 -12.88 -0.37 7.60
N GLU A 31 -11.69 -0.63 7.05
CA GLU A 31 -10.73 0.40 6.63
C GLU A 31 -10.57 0.49 5.10
N GLY A 32 -10.93 -0.56 4.37
CA GLY A 32 -10.64 -0.73 2.95
C GLY A 32 -11.63 -0.07 1.99
N TYR A 33 -12.53 0.81 2.47
CA TYR A 33 -13.50 1.51 1.61
C TYR A 33 -13.00 2.89 1.12
N ILE A 34 -11.86 3.38 1.60
CA ILE A 34 -11.39 4.74 1.31
C ILE A 34 -10.10 4.69 0.45
N ASN A 35 -10.24 5.06 -0.84
CA ASN A 35 -9.21 5.36 -1.85
C ASN A 35 -8.18 4.28 -2.21
N SER A 36 -8.40 3.03 -1.78
CA SER A 36 -7.48 1.91 -2.03
C SER A 36 -8.14 0.57 -1.65
N PRO A 37 -8.94 -0.05 -2.54
CA PRO A 37 -9.68 -1.27 -2.24
C PRO A 37 -8.78 -2.38 -1.70
N THR A 38 -9.09 -2.88 -0.51
CA THR A 38 -8.26 -3.89 0.16
C THR A 38 -8.59 -5.28 -0.38
N LEU A 39 -7.57 -6.04 -0.73
CA LEU A 39 -7.70 -7.38 -1.28
C LEU A 39 -8.13 -8.38 -0.20
N ILE A 40 -9.18 -9.13 -0.48
CA ILE A 40 -9.80 -10.08 0.46
C ILE A 40 -10.06 -11.42 -0.23
N PRO A 41 -9.65 -12.56 0.38
CA PRO A 41 -10.07 -13.87 -0.07
C PRO A 41 -11.55 -14.09 0.28
N ILE A 42 -12.34 -14.53 -0.68
CA ILE A 42 -13.76 -14.82 -0.48
C ILE A 42 -14.16 -16.13 -1.16
N TYR A 43 -15.16 -16.78 -0.59
CA TYR A 43 -15.90 -17.85 -1.24
C TYR A 43 -17.19 -17.29 -1.79
N VAL A 44 -17.50 -17.62 -3.04
CA VAL A 44 -18.75 -17.24 -3.67
C VAL A 44 -19.52 -18.47 -4.10
N ILE A 45 -20.83 -18.46 -3.83
CA ILE A 45 -21.79 -19.46 -4.25
C ILE A 45 -22.76 -18.79 -5.23
N GLU A 46 -22.81 -19.30 -6.46
CA GLU A 46 -23.84 -18.93 -7.44
C GLU A 46 -25.06 -19.82 -7.21
N ASN A 47 -26.15 -19.30 -6.67
CA ASN A 47 -27.49 -19.92 -6.64
C ASN A 47 -27.51 -21.48 -6.55
N ASN A 48 -27.07 -22.04 -5.42
CA ASN A 48 -26.95 -23.50 -5.15
C ASN A 48 -26.02 -24.31 -6.08
N LYS A 49 -25.09 -23.64 -6.80
CA LYS A 49 -24.06 -24.25 -7.64
C LYS A 49 -22.70 -24.32 -6.93
N GLU A 50 -21.66 -24.57 -7.73
CA GLU A 50 -20.28 -24.74 -7.32
C GLU A 50 -19.75 -23.54 -6.51
N LYS A 51 -19.22 -23.83 -5.33
CA LYS A 51 -18.51 -22.88 -4.47
C LYS A 51 -17.13 -22.58 -5.06
N LYS A 52 -16.87 -21.33 -5.44
CA LYS A 52 -15.54 -20.88 -5.92
C LYS A 52 -14.83 -20.06 -4.85
N TYR A 53 -13.51 -20.21 -4.75
CA TYR A 53 -12.65 -19.48 -3.83
C TYR A 53 -11.66 -18.62 -4.61
N PHE A 54 -11.72 -17.31 -4.44
CA PHE A 54 -10.83 -16.41 -5.16
C PHE A 54 -10.51 -15.15 -4.38
N LEU A 55 -9.49 -14.43 -4.88
CA LEU A 55 -9.14 -13.11 -4.37
C LEU A 55 -10.04 -12.07 -5.04
N SER A 56 -10.70 -11.26 -4.20
CA SER A 56 -11.47 -10.08 -4.58
C SER A 56 -10.94 -8.86 -3.83
N ASP A 57 -11.67 -7.76 -3.89
CA ASP A 57 -11.38 -6.51 -3.21
C ASP A 57 -12.67 -6.00 -2.55
N THR A 58 -12.50 -5.16 -1.55
CA THR A 58 -13.60 -4.61 -0.76
C THR A 58 -14.64 -3.90 -1.63
N GLU A 59 -14.22 -3.04 -2.55
CA GLU A 59 -15.11 -2.27 -3.42
C GLU A 59 -15.99 -3.15 -4.30
N THR A 60 -15.40 -4.16 -4.94
CA THR A 60 -16.14 -5.14 -5.74
C THR A 60 -17.17 -5.88 -4.89
N LEU A 61 -16.80 -6.27 -3.67
CA LEU A 61 -17.71 -6.96 -2.76
C LEU A 61 -18.88 -6.07 -2.34
N TYR A 62 -18.62 -4.80 -1.99
CA TYR A 62 -19.67 -3.83 -1.69
C TYR A 62 -20.60 -3.63 -2.89
N SER A 63 -20.03 -3.39 -4.08
CA SER A 63 -20.79 -3.18 -5.33
C SER A 63 -21.67 -4.38 -5.70
N ALA A 64 -21.17 -5.60 -5.51
CA ALA A 64 -21.95 -6.81 -5.72
C ALA A 64 -23.13 -6.90 -4.72
N PHE A 65 -22.90 -6.55 -3.45
CA PHE A 65 -23.97 -6.51 -2.44
C PHE A 65 -24.99 -5.40 -2.67
N GLU A 66 -24.59 -4.25 -3.19
CA GLU A 66 -25.52 -3.18 -3.58
C GLU A 66 -26.53 -3.69 -4.61
N LYS A 67 -26.07 -4.44 -5.61
CA LYS A 67 -26.93 -5.04 -6.63
C LYS A 67 -27.77 -6.21 -6.10
N GLU A 68 -27.21 -7.06 -5.25
CA GLU A 68 -27.92 -8.21 -4.68
C GLU A 68 -29.08 -7.77 -3.77
N LEU A 69 -28.83 -6.78 -2.91
CA LEU A 69 -29.78 -6.33 -1.89
C LEU A 69 -30.64 -5.14 -2.35
N ASN A 70 -30.34 -4.57 -3.52
CA ASN A 70 -30.93 -3.32 -4.01
C ASN A 70 -30.89 -2.19 -2.96
N GLN A 71 -29.73 -2.02 -2.30
CA GLN A 71 -29.51 -1.05 -1.23
C GLN A 71 -28.13 -0.39 -1.36
N THR A 72 -28.05 0.92 -1.13
CA THR A 72 -26.83 1.73 -1.24
C THR A 72 -26.30 2.24 0.11
N ASN A 73 -26.99 1.97 1.22
CA ASN A 73 -26.55 2.40 2.55
C ASN A 73 -25.29 1.62 2.98
N SER A 74 -24.15 2.31 3.02
CA SER A 74 -22.83 1.71 3.32
C SER A 74 -22.80 0.97 4.67
N ASP A 75 -23.34 1.54 5.74
CA ASP A 75 -23.35 0.89 7.07
C ASP A 75 -24.15 -0.42 7.08
N SER A 76 -25.28 -0.44 6.36
CA SER A 76 -26.11 -1.63 6.22
C SER A 76 -25.38 -2.71 5.43
N LEU A 77 -24.78 -2.36 4.29
CA LEU A 77 -23.99 -3.28 3.47
C LEU A 77 -22.80 -3.86 4.26
N LYS A 78 -22.07 -2.99 4.97
CA LYS A 78 -20.97 -3.36 5.85
C LYS A 78 -21.43 -4.38 6.90
N LYS A 79 -22.56 -4.13 7.56
CA LYS A 79 -23.14 -5.07 8.54
C LYS A 79 -23.50 -6.42 7.91
N TYR A 80 -24.02 -6.44 6.68
CA TYR A 80 -24.30 -7.70 5.97
C TYR A 80 -23.02 -8.47 5.62
N ILE A 81 -22.00 -7.79 5.10
CA ILE A 81 -20.72 -8.41 4.75
C ILE A 81 -20.05 -8.99 6.01
N LEU A 82 -19.98 -8.21 7.09
CA LEU A 82 -19.33 -8.62 8.34
C LEU A 82 -20.05 -9.77 9.06
N LYS A 83 -21.34 -10.03 8.80
CA LYS A 83 -22.01 -11.24 9.33
C LYS A 83 -21.35 -12.54 8.86
N ASN A 84 -20.72 -12.53 7.69
CA ASN A 84 -20.05 -13.70 7.10
C ASN A 84 -18.52 -13.68 7.30
N LYS A 85 -18.00 -12.81 8.17
CA LYS A 85 -16.55 -12.67 8.41
C LYS A 85 -15.83 -13.96 8.77
N SER A 86 -16.49 -14.89 9.48
CA SER A 86 -15.86 -16.12 9.97
C SER A 86 -15.55 -17.13 8.86
N ASN A 87 -16.37 -17.19 7.81
CA ASN A 87 -16.22 -18.16 6.71
C ASN A 87 -15.99 -17.49 5.35
N GLN A 88 -16.03 -16.15 5.29
CA GLN A 88 -15.98 -15.31 4.09
C GLN A 88 -16.79 -15.87 2.92
N THR A 89 -17.94 -16.48 3.20
CA THR A 89 -18.77 -17.14 2.19
C THR A 89 -19.97 -16.26 1.88
N PHE A 90 -20.16 -15.96 0.61
CA PHE A 90 -21.22 -15.07 0.11
C PHE A 90 -22.00 -15.78 -0.99
N GLU A 91 -23.32 -15.75 -0.89
CA GLU A 91 -24.23 -16.26 -1.90
C GLU A 91 -24.84 -15.09 -2.66
N PHE A 92 -24.80 -15.17 -4.00
CA PHE A 92 -25.44 -14.21 -4.88
C PHE A 92 -26.42 -14.92 -5.80
N LYS A 93 -27.63 -14.37 -5.92
CA LYS A 93 -28.69 -14.86 -6.81
C LYS A 93 -28.89 -13.93 -7.99
N ASN A 94 -28.57 -12.64 -7.83
CA ASN A 94 -28.66 -11.65 -8.88
C ASN A 94 -27.51 -11.84 -9.89
N ILE A 95 -27.86 -12.02 -11.17
CA ILE A 95 -26.91 -12.20 -12.27
C ILE A 95 -25.95 -11.00 -12.37
N ASN A 96 -26.44 -9.77 -12.20
CA ASN A 96 -25.60 -8.58 -12.26
C ASN A 96 -24.61 -8.53 -11.08
N ALA A 97 -24.99 -9.01 -9.90
CA ALA A 97 -24.07 -9.12 -8.76
C ALA A 97 -22.99 -10.18 -9.02
N LEU A 98 -23.36 -11.31 -9.63
CA LEU A 98 -22.44 -12.38 -10.04
C LEU A 98 -21.46 -11.93 -11.13
N GLU A 99 -21.90 -11.07 -12.04
CA GLU A 99 -21.04 -10.44 -13.05
C GLU A 99 -20.04 -9.45 -12.41
N ILE A 100 -20.50 -8.59 -11.50
CA ILE A 100 -19.65 -7.63 -10.77
C ILE A 100 -18.58 -8.37 -9.95
N ILE A 101 -18.98 -9.38 -9.15
CA ILE A 101 -18.01 -10.16 -8.36
C ILE A 101 -17.04 -10.95 -9.25
N GLY A 102 -17.42 -11.19 -10.51
CA GLY A 102 -16.57 -11.77 -11.54
C GLY A 102 -16.40 -13.28 -11.41
N ILE A 103 -17.38 -14.00 -10.86
CA ILE A 103 -17.29 -15.43 -10.54
C ILE A 103 -16.92 -16.32 -11.74
N ASN A 104 -17.27 -15.89 -12.96
CA ASN A 104 -16.99 -16.61 -14.20
C ASN A 104 -15.64 -16.27 -14.84
N ARG A 105 -15.02 -15.13 -14.46
CA ARG A 105 -13.75 -14.66 -15.03
C ARG A 105 -12.56 -14.90 -14.10
N ARG A 106 -12.79 -14.94 -12.79
CA ARG A 106 -11.73 -15.12 -11.79
C ARG A 106 -11.32 -16.58 -11.67
N LYS A 107 -10.02 -16.82 -11.61
CA LYS A 107 -9.44 -18.17 -11.43
C LYS A 107 -9.62 -18.63 -9.98
N ASN A 108 -10.07 -19.87 -9.80
CA ASN A 108 -10.17 -20.49 -8.49
C ASN A 108 -8.77 -20.69 -7.87
N ILE A 109 -8.64 -20.40 -6.58
CA ILE A 109 -7.41 -20.55 -5.81
C ILE A 109 -7.14 -22.03 -5.58
N ASN A 110 -5.89 -22.46 -5.77
CA ASN A 110 -5.50 -23.86 -5.65
C ASN A 110 -4.98 -24.19 -4.23
N PRO A 111 -5.70 -25.00 -3.42
CA PRO A 111 -5.27 -25.31 -2.05
C PRO A 111 -3.91 -26.02 -1.96
N LYS A 112 -3.55 -26.83 -2.97
CA LYS A 112 -2.22 -27.49 -3.01
C LYS A 112 -1.10 -26.47 -3.18
N GLU A 113 -1.35 -25.40 -3.92
CA GLU A 113 -0.40 -24.31 -4.13
C GLU A 113 -0.23 -23.46 -2.86
N ILE A 114 -1.33 -23.15 -2.17
CA ILE A 114 -1.31 -22.45 -0.87
C ILE A 114 -0.41 -23.18 0.15
N ARG A 115 -0.47 -24.52 0.22
CA ARG A 115 0.43 -25.29 1.10
C ARG A 115 1.91 -25.13 0.74
N LYS A 116 2.25 -25.07 -0.55
CA LYS A 116 3.62 -24.83 -1.01
C LYS A 116 4.07 -23.41 -0.68
N ILE A 117 3.18 -22.43 -0.84
CA ILE A 117 3.45 -21.03 -0.53
C ILE A 117 3.65 -20.84 0.98
N ASN A 118 2.86 -21.48 1.83
CA ASN A 118 3.04 -21.43 3.29
C ASN A 118 4.44 -21.90 3.71
N LYS A 119 4.93 -23.00 3.13
CA LYS A 119 6.31 -23.47 3.37
C LYS A 119 7.35 -22.47 2.86
N TYR A 120 7.08 -21.81 1.74
CA TYR A 120 7.94 -20.75 1.22
C TYR A 120 7.98 -19.53 2.15
N ILE A 121 6.82 -19.07 2.64
CA ILE A 121 6.67 -17.96 3.60
C ILE A 121 7.55 -18.20 4.84
N GLU A 122 7.45 -19.40 5.41
CA GLU A 122 8.25 -19.80 6.57
C GLU A 122 9.76 -19.85 6.25
N ARG A 123 10.15 -20.61 5.21
CA ARG A 123 11.56 -20.80 4.84
C ARG A 123 12.26 -19.51 4.45
N LYS A 124 11.57 -18.60 3.78
CA LYS A 124 12.12 -17.31 3.35
C LYS A 124 11.89 -16.19 4.37
N LYS A 125 11.28 -16.50 5.52
CA LYS A 125 10.98 -15.54 6.58
C LYS A 125 10.23 -14.31 6.05
N ILE A 126 9.26 -14.55 5.16
CA ILE A 126 8.54 -13.48 4.46
C ILE A 126 7.87 -12.51 5.45
N LEU A 127 7.21 -13.03 6.49
CA LEU A 127 6.53 -12.17 7.47
C LEU A 127 7.51 -11.23 8.20
N ASN A 128 8.72 -11.68 8.51
CA ASN A 128 9.76 -10.83 9.12
C ASN A 128 10.17 -9.72 8.16
N GLY A 129 10.37 -10.05 6.89
CA GLY A 129 10.69 -9.08 5.84
C GLY A 129 9.57 -8.06 5.60
N LEU A 130 8.32 -8.49 5.64
CA LEU A 130 7.16 -7.60 5.55
C LEU A 130 7.02 -6.70 6.79
N GLN A 131 7.35 -7.20 7.98
CA GLN A 131 7.38 -6.39 9.19
C GLN A 131 8.49 -5.33 9.14
N GLU A 132 9.66 -5.69 8.60
CA GLU A 132 10.76 -4.76 8.33
C GLU A 132 10.34 -3.70 7.31
N LEU A 133 9.70 -4.10 6.20
CA LEU A 133 9.14 -3.20 5.19
C LEU A 133 8.12 -2.23 5.81
N GLN A 134 7.18 -2.72 6.64
CA GLN A 134 6.22 -1.86 7.33
C GLN A 134 6.89 -0.83 8.25
N ASN A 135 7.92 -1.25 9.00
CA ASN A 135 8.67 -0.35 9.86
C ASN A 135 9.43 0.69 9.03
N LYS A 136 10.01 0.27 7.90
CA LYS A 136 10.71 1.15 6.97
C LYS A 136 9.77 2.18 6.34
N LYS A 137 8.59 1.77 5.87
CA LYS A 137 7.53 2.68 5.38
C LYS A 137 7.17 3.76 6.41
N LYS A 138 6.98 3.37 7.68
CA LYS A 138 6.70 4.31 8.78
C LYS A 138 7.86 5.27 9.03
N GLN A 139 9.10 4.79 8.96
CA GLN A 139 10.29 5.65 9.08
C GLN A 139 10.39 6.61 7.89
N ASN A 140 10.16 6.13 6.67
CA ASN A 140 10.22 6.92 5.44
C ASN A 140 9.16 8.02 5.43
N SER A 141 7.93 7.74 5.87
CA SER A 141 6.91 8.78 6.04
C SER A 141 7.36 9.90 6.99
N ARG A 142 8.03 9.57 8.11
CA ARG A 142 8.58 10.59 9.01
C ARG A 142 9.76 11.35 8.39
N SER A 143 10.64 10.65 7.68
CA SER A 143 11.75 11.26 6.95
C SER A 143 11.25 12.18 5.85
N TYR A 144 10.16 11.83 5.18
CA TYR A 144 9.47 12.65 4.19
C TYR A 144 8.92 13.93 4.80
N ASP A 145 8.20 13.84 5.93
CA ASP A 145 7.68 15.03 6.61
C ASP A 145 8.80 15.97 7.06
N GLN A 146 9.90 15.41 7.55
CA GLN A 146 11.09 16.18 7.90
C GLN A 146 11.73 16.82 6.67
N TYR A 147 11.86 16.06 5.59
CA TYR A 147 12.40 16.55 4.34
C TYR A 147 11.58 17.72 3.78
N TYR A 148 10.26 17.57 3.73
CA TYR A 148 9.33 18.61 3.31
C TYR A 148 9.44 19.88 4.16
N LYS A 149 9.57 19.75 5.49
CA LYS A 149 9.82 20.91 6.37
C LYS A 149 11.14 21.61 6.03
N GLN A 150 12.20 20.86 5.74
CA GLN A 150 13.49 21.45 5.37
C GLN A 150 13.41 22.22 4.04
N ARG A 151 12.63 21.74 3.07
CA ARG A 151 12.38 22.47 1.81
C ARG A 151 11.81 23.87 2.06
N MET A 152 10.85 23.98 2.98
CA MET A 152 10.24 25.27 3.34
C MET A 152 11.26 26.20 4.04
N ILE A 153 12.10 25.65 4.93
CA ILE A 153 13.16 26.41 5.59
C ILE A 153 14.22 26.90 4.59
N ILE A 154 14.61 26.05 3.64
CA ILE A 154 15.58 26.40 2.57
C ILE A 154 15.02 27.53 1.71
N ARG A 155 13.75 27.43 1.29
CA ARG A 155 13.06 28.49 0.56
C ARG A 155 13.16 29.82 1.31
N ASP A 156 12.78 29.83 2.58
CA ASP A 156 12.76 31.05 3.40
C ASP A 156 14.16 31.61 3.61
N ARG A 157 15.17 30.75 3.78
CA ARG A 157 16.57 31.17 3.87
C ARG A 157 17.04 31.84 2.59
N ILE A 158 16.82 31.21 1.43
CA ILE A 158 17.21 31.78 0.13
C ILE A 158 16.52 33.13 -0.05
N LEU A 159 15.21 33.23 0.22
CA LEU A 159 14.44 34.47 0.10
C LEU A 159 14.94 35.61 1.01
N ASN A 160 15.66 35.30 2.09
CA ASN A 160 16.22 36.28 3.01
C ASN A 160 17.63 36.78 2.62
N GLU A 161 18.30 36.16 1.64
CA GLU A 161 19.67 36.54 1.25
C GLU A 161 19.73 37.82 0.40
N LYS A 162 18.67 38.11 -0.36
CA LYS A 162 18.55 39.29 -1.22
C LYS A 162 17.10 39.58 -1.56
N GLU A 163 16.85 40.70 -2.23
CA GLU A 163 15.54 40.98 -2.80
C GLU A 163 15.27 40.11 -4.04
N PHE A 164 14.14 39.38 -4.04
CA PHE A 164 13.67 38.58 -5.16
C PHE A 164 12.39 39.16 -5.76
N ASN A 165 12.29 39.11 -7.09
CA ASN A 165 11.09 39.48 -7.82
C ASN A 165 9.98 38.42 -7.68
N ASN A 166 8.79 38.71 -8.21
CA ASN A 166 7.63 37.83 -8.06
C ASN A 166 7.79 36.47 -8.76
N ASP A 167 8.48 36.41 -9.89
CA ASP A 167 8.66 35.16 -10.64
C ASP A 167 9.70 34.26 -9.97
N GLU A 168 10.78 34.84 -9.43
CA GLU A 168 11.75 34.14 -8.59
C GLU A 168 11.10 33.57 -7.32
N LYS A 169 10.25 34.35 -6.65
CA LYS A 169 9.48 33.90 -5.47
C LYS A 169 8.54 32.75 -5.81
N LYS A 170 7.84 32.81 -6.95
CA LYS A 170 6.97 31.72 -7.42
C LYS A 170 7.76 30.45 -7.72
N LEU A 171 8.90 30.56 -8.41
CA LEU A 171 9.76 29.41 -8.70
C LEU A 171 10.25 28.75 -7.40
N LEU A 172 10.75 29.53 -6.44
CA LEU A 172 11.16 29.03 -5.13
C LEU A 172 10.02 28.40 -4.34
N GLY A 173 8.81 28.99 -4.38
CA GLY A 173 7.61 28.41 -3.77
C GLY A 173 7.22 27.07 -4.40
N TYR A 174 7.35 26.95 -5.72
CA TYR A 174 7.10 25.72 -6.46
C TYR A 174 8.13 24.63 -6.11
N LEU A 175 9.42 24.95 -6.13
CA LEU A 175 10.49 24.03 -5.73
C LEU A 175 10.29 23.56 -4.29
N ALA A 176 9.89 24.43 -3.38
CA ALA A 176 9.65 24.07 -1.98
C ALA A 176 8.49 23.08 -1.81
N THR A 177 7.42 23.25 -2.58
CA THR A 177 6.17 22.49 -2.41
C THR A 177 6.11 21.22 -3.23
N ASN A 178 6.82 21.17 -4.36
CA ASN A 178 6.80 20.00 -5.23
C ASN A 178 8.08 19.16 -5.06
N ILE A 179 7.96 17.99 -4.46
CA ILE A 179 9.12 17.12 -4.13
C ILE A 179 9.67 16.40 -5.36
N THR A 180 8.87 16.21 -6.41
CA THR A 180 9.36 15.61 -7.66
C THR A 180 10.31 16.53 -8.42
N THR A 181 10.48 17.79 -7.98
CA THR A 181 11.32 18.78 -8.67
C THR A 181 12.80 18.70 -8.30
N ASP A 182 13.21 17.80 -7.43
CA ASP A 182 14.62 17.68 -7.05
C ASP A 182 15.51 17.17 -8.19
N GLU A 183 14.89 16.70 -9.27
CA GLU A 183 15.55 16.31 -10.52
C GLU A 183 15.21 17.25 -11.68
N ASN A 184 14.30 18.21 -11.47
CA ASN A 184 13.87 19.11 -12.52
C ASN A 184 14.97 20.13 -12.82
N THR A 185 15.24 20.28 -14.11
CA THR A 185 16.02 21.33 -14.72
C THR A 185 15.09 22.41 -15.29
N ILE A 186 15.65 23.51 -15.80
CA ILE A 186 14.85 24.51 -16.53
C ILE A 186 14.10 23.88 -17.70
N SER A 187 14.67 22.88 -18.39
CA SER A 187 13.97 22.25 -19.52
C SER A 187 12.70 21.51 -19.09
N ASP A 188 12.66 21.01 -17.85
CA ASP A 188 11.51 20.27 -17.32
C ASP A 188 10.37 21.20 -16.91
N LEU A 189 10.69 22.47 -16.58
CA LEU A 189 9.70 23.49 -16.23
C LEU A 189 9.28 24.37 -17.42
N GLY A 190 10.04 24.36 -18.52
CA GLY A 190 9.76 25.13 -19.72
C GLY A 190 9.53 26.62 -19.43
N ASN A 191 8.48 27.20 -20.00
CA ASN A 191 8.16 28.64 -19.87
C ASN A 191 7.98 29.12 -18.42
N TRP A 192 7.71 28.22 -17.46
CA TRP A 192 7.61 28.57 -16.04
C TRP A 192 8.95 28.98 -15.41
N ALA A 193 10.07 28.52 -15.98
CA ALA A 193 11.43 28.86 -15.54
C ALA A 193 12.21 29.68 -16.58
N SER A 194 11.54 30.17 -17.64
CA SER A 194 12.17 30.96 -18.72
C SER A 194 12.31 32.44 -18.34
N PHE A 195 13.10 32.74 -17.31
CA PHE A 195 13.47 34.10 -16.91
C PHE A 195 14.96 34.19 -16.55
N GLU A 196 15.55 35.39 -16.65
CA GLU A 196 17.01 35.62 -16.62
C GLU A 196 17.74 34.96 -15.45
N ASN A 197 17.14 34.96 -14.25
CA ASN A 197 17.78 34.48 -13.03
C ASN A 197 17.42 33.03 -12.63
N SER A 198 16.64 32.29 -13.41
CA SER A 198 16.15 30.97 -13.00
C SER A 198 17.28 29.96 -12.74
N ASN A 199 18.34 29.95 -13.56
CA ASN A 199 19.53 29.11 -13.35
C ASN A 199 20.16 29.32 -11.97
N LYS A 200 20.30 30.59 -11.56
CA LYS A 200 20.86 30.95 -10.26
C LYS A 200 19.97 30.49 -9.10
N ILE A 201 18.65 30.54 -9.27
CA ILE A 201 17.70 29.99 -8.29
C ILE A 201 17.89 28.48 -8.13
N PHE A 202 18.03 27.75 -9.25
CA PHE A 202 18.29 26.31 -9.22
C PHE A 202 19.61 25.97 -8.56
N GLU A 203 20.69 26.71 -8.83
CA GLU A 203 21.99 26.51 -8.18
C GLU A 203 21.91 26.68 -6.66
N LEU A 204 21.28 27.77 -6.19
CA LEU A 204 21.08 28.03 -4.76
C LEU A 204 20.23 26.93 -4.11
N TRP A 205 19.13 26.56 -4.76
CA TRP A 205 18.25 25.48 -4.30
C TRP A 205 19.00 24.14 -4.19
N ASN A 206 19.67 23.73 -5.26
CA ASN A 206 20.34 22.44 -5.36
C ASN A 206 21.51 22.33 -4.37
N LYS A 207 22.25 23.41 -4.17
CA LYS A 207 23.32 23.48 -3.16
C LYS A 207 22.80 23.16 -1.76
N GLU A 208 21.65 23.72 -1.38
CA GLU A 208 21.08 23.54 -0.03
C GLU A 208 20.32 22.21 0.11
N ILE A 209 19.54 21.80 -0.91
CA ILE A 209 18.65 20.64 -0.81
C ILE A 209 19.38 19.31 -0.95
N SER A 210 20.51 19.25 -1.67
CA SER A 210 21.23 18.01 -2.01
C SER A 210 21.59 17.15 -0.80
N ILE A 211 21.98 17.78 0.31
CA ILE A 211 22.32 17.10 1.57
C ILE A 211 21.11 16.34 2.12
N TYR A 212 19.93 16.95 2.06
CA TYR A 212 18.70 16.36 2.58
C TYR A 212 18.10 15.34 1.60
N LYS A 213 18.21 15.60 0.29
CA LYS A 213 17.79 14.69 -0.78
C LYS A 213 18.50 13.34 -0.68
N ASN A 214 19.82 13.34 -0.54
CA ASN A 214 20.61 12.10 -0.49
C ASN A 214 20.21 11.20 0.68
N LYS A 215 19.96 11.79 1.85
CA LYS A 215 19.51 11.07 3.04
C LYS A 215 18.11 10.46 2.85
N TYR A 216 17.21 11.17 2.17
CA TYR A 216 15.88 10.67 1.86
C TYR A 216 15.93 9.54 0.80
N ALA A 217 16.69 9.73 -0.28
CA ALA A 217 16.84 8.77 -1.37
C ALA A 217 17.43 7.42 -0.93
N GLU A 218 18.41 7.42 -0.03
CA GLU A 218 18.95 6.17 0.56
C GLU A 218 17.86 5.40 1.32
N SER A 219 16.96 6.13 1.98
CA SER A 219 15.86 5.54 2.73
C SER A 219 14.79 4.91 1.83
N GLU A 220 14.49 5.55 0.68
CA GLU A 220 13.59 5.01 -0.34
C GLU A 220 14.19 3.77 -1.02
N LYS A 221 15.49 3.77 -1.30
CA LYS A 221 16.18 2.62 -1.90
C LYS A 221 16.01 1.35 -1.07
N ILE A 222 16.21 1.44 0.24
CA ILE A 222 16.04 0.30 1.15
C ILE A 222 14.58 -0.18 1.16
N GLU A 223 13.61 0.73 1.16
CA GLU A 223 12.19 0.35 1.07
C GLU A 223 11.89 -0.41 -0.23
N ASN A 224 12.41 0.08 -1.36
CA ASN A 224 12.24 -0.55 -2.67
C ASN A 224 12.88 -1.94 -2.72
N GLU A 225 14.07 -2.12 -2.15
CA GLU A 225 14.74 -3.43 -2.06
C GLU A 225 13.92 -4.43 -1.23
N LEU A 226 13.35 -3.99 -0.09
CA LEU A 226 12.48 -4.82 0.74
C LEU A 226 11.17 -5.18 0.01
N ASN A 227 10.55 -4.20 -0.66
CA ASN A 227 9.33 -4.40 -1.41
C ASN A 227 9.54 -5.35 -2.59
N GLU A 228 10.62 -5.18 -3.34
CA GLU A 228 11.00 -6.08 -4.44
C GLU A 228 11.15 -7.52 -3.94
N LYS A 229 11.90 -7.71 -2.86
CA LYS A 229 12.22 -9.02 -2.31
C LYS A 229 11.02 -9.76 -1.69
N PHE A 230 10.16 -9.04 -0.97
CA PHE A 230 9.11 -9.65 -0.15
C PHE A 230 7.69 -9.51 -0.72
N VAL A 231 7.48 -8.63 -1.70
CA VAL A 231 6.18 -8.40 -2.33
C VAL A 231 6.24 -8.74 -3.82
N ILE A 232 7.03 -7.99 -4.60
CA ILE A 232 6.99 -8.04 -6.07
C ILE A 232 7.46 -9.40 -6.60
N GLN A 233 8.63 -9.90 -6.18
CA GLN A 233 9.16 -11.17 -6.68
C GLN A 233 8.28 -12.37 -6.29
N PRO A 234 7.82 -12.51 -5.03
CA PRO A 234 6.91 -13.59 -4.66
C PRO A 234 5.55 -13.49 -5.36
N GLU A 235 4.96 -12.30 -5.51
CA GLU A 235 3.70 -12.09 -6.24
C GLU A 235 3.85 -12.47 -7.71
N LYS A 236 4.93 -12.05 -8.38
CA LYS A 236 5.23 -12.45 -9.76
C LYS A 236 5.36 -13.97 -9.93
N LYS A 237 5.86 -14.66 -8.90
CA LYS A 237 6.08 -16.11 -8.93
C LYS A 237 4.80 -16.93 -8.68
N PHE A 238 3.94 -16.47 -7.77
CA PHE A 238 2.82 -17.26 -7.24
C PHE A 238 1.43 -16.63 -7.52
N GLY A 239 1.39 -15.41 -8.07
CA GLY A 239 0.19 -14.65 -8.36
C GLY A 239 -0.67 -14.41 -7.11
N SER A 240 -1.99 -14.32 -7.32
CA SER A 240 -2.98 -14.10 -6.26
C SER A 240 -2.96 -15.15 -5.15
N ASN A 241 -2.46 -16.36 -5.41
CA ASN A 241 -2.29 -17.39 -4.36
C ASN A 241 -1.33 -16.92 -3.25
N TYR A 242 -0.35 -16.07 -3.58
CA TYR A 242 0.57 -15.50 -2.58
C TYR A 242 -0.15 -14.59 -1.59
N ILE A 243 -0.95 -13.67 -2.12
CA ILE A 243 -1.73 -12.71 -1.34
C ILE A 243 -2.72 -13.46 -0.45
N VAL A 244 -3.44 -14.43 -1.00
CA VAL A 244 -4.36 -15.29 -0.23
C VAL A 244 -3.63 -16.06 0.88
N ALA A 245 -2.44 -16.59 0.61
CA ALA A 245 -1.66 -17.31 1.63
C ALA A 245 -1.13 -16.39 2.75
N LEU A 246 -0.84 -15.13 2.43
CA LEU A 246 -0.41 -14.14 3.42
C LEU A 246 -1.57 -13.59 4.26
N PHE A 247 -2.78 -13.58 3.70
CA PHE A 247 -3.97 -13.04 4.36
C PHE A 247 -4.26 -13.68 5.73
N LYS A 248 -4.07 -15.01 5.86
CA LYS A 248 -4.25 -15.70 7.15
C LYS A 248 -3.28 -15.26 8.25
N TYR A 249 -2.17 -14.62 7.87
CA TYR A 249 -1.19 -14.07 8.81
C TYR A 249 -1.45 -12.58 9.13
N GLY A 250 -2.61 -12.04 8.73
CA GLY A 250 -2.97 -10.64 8.98
C GLY A 250 -2.35 -9.65 7.99
N VAL A 251 -1.79 -10.12 6.88
CA VAL A 251 -1.19 -9.26 5.86
C VAL A 251 -2.27 -8.74 4.91
N ASN A 252 -2.32 -7.42 4.73
CA ASN A 252 -3.21 -6.74 3.81
C ASN A 252 -2.47 -6.14 2.62
N PHE A 253 -3.12 -6.26 1.47
CA PHE A 253 -2.72 -5.63 0.22
C PHE A 253 -3.89 -4.80 -0.29
N TYR A 254 -3.61 -3.79 -1.11
CA TYR A 254 -4.64 -3.03 -1.80
C TYR A 254 -4.31 -2.88 -3.28
N VAL A 255 -5.32 -2.62 -4.08
CA VAL A 255 -5.14 -2.22 -5.49
C VAL A 255 -5.22 -0.71 -5.56
N SER A 256 -4.25 -0.09 -6.21
CA SER A 256 -4.24 1.36 -6.41
C SER A 256 -5.19 1.76 -7.53
N ASP A 257 -6.11 2.68 -7.25
CA ASP A 257 -7.07 3.22 -8.24
C ASP A 257 -6.37 3.99 -9.36
N LEU A 258 -5.14 4.47 -9.12
CA LEU A 258 -4.37 5.27 -10.08
C LEU A 258 -3.76 4.43 -11.21
N ASN A 259 -3.39 3.18 -10.95
CA ASN A 259 -2.60 2.38 -11.88
C ASN A 259 -2.93 0.86 -11.85
N GLY A 260 -3.88 0.43 -11.03
CA GLY A 260 -4.28 -0.97 -10.91
C GLY A 260 -3.22 -1.89 -10.28
N VAL A 261 -2.14 -1.35 -9.73
CA VAL A 261 -1.04 -2.13 -9.15
C VAL A 261 -1.37 -2.54 -7.72
N THR A 262 -1.01 -3.79 -7.37
CA THR A 262 -1.09 -4.30 -6.00
C THR A 262 0.02 -3.70 -5.13
N TYR A 263 -0.33 -3.19 -3.96
CA TYR A 263 0.62 -2.69 -2.97
C TYR A 263 0.42 -3.34 -1.62
N PHE A 264 1.53 -3.62 -0.93
CA PHE A 264 1.51 -4.01 0.48
C PHE A 264 1.01 -2.84 1.34
N ARG A 265 -0.08 -3.06 2.07
CA ARG A 265 -0.70 -2.10 2.99
C ARG A 265 -0.04 -2.18 4.36
N ALA A 266 -0.27 -3.30 5.05
CA ALA A 266 0.15 -3.51 6.43
C ALA A 266 0.06 -4.99 6.86
N ILE A 267 0.64 -5.30 8.01
CA ILE A 267 0.37 -6.46 8.84
C ILE A 267 -0.44 -5.99 10.04
N ILE A 268 -1.61 -6.60 10.25
CA ILE A 268 -2.43 -6.39 11.44
C ILE A 268 -1.84 -7.20 12.58
N ASN A 269 -1.55 -6.49 13.68
CA ASN A 269 -1.08 -7.09 14.92
C ASN A 269 -2.25 -7.46 15.83
#